data_AF-G3GTX9-F1
#
_entry.id   AF-G3GTX9-F1
#
_cell.length_a   1.000
_cell.length_b   1.000
_cell.length_c   1.000
_cell.angle_alpha   90.00
_cell.angle_beta   90.00
_cell.angle_gamma   90.00
#
_symmetry.space_group_name_H-M   'P 1'
#
loop_
_entity.id
_entity.type
_entity.pdbx_description
1 polymer ?
#
loop_
_entity_poly.entity_id
_entity_poly.type
_entity_poly.pdbx_seq_one_letter_code
_entity_poly.pdbx_strand_id
1 'polypeptide(L)'
;MDSLDHMLTDPLELGPCGDGHGTRIMEDCLLGGTRVSLPEDLLEDPEIFFDVVSLSTWQEVLSDSQREHLQQFLPQFPTDNVEQQNELILALFSGENFRFGNPLHIAQKLFRGL
;
A
#
# COMPACT_ATOMS: atom_id res chain seq x y z
N MET A 1 -20.78 40.74 -34.92
CA MET A 1 -20.78 40.71 -33.44
C MET A 1 -20.69 39.24 -33.08
N ASP A 2 -19.52 38.64 -33.34
CA ASP A 2 -19.34 37.18 -33.45
C ASP A 2 -18.03 36.85 -32.73
N SER A 3 -18.07 36.80 -31.40
CA SER A 3 -16.88 36.40 -30.63
C SER A 3 -17.22 35.76 -29.29
N LEU A 4 -18.47 35.31 -29.09
CA LEU A 4 -18.93 34.69 -27.84
C LEU A 4 -19.33 33.21 -28.01
N ASP A 5 -19.56 32.72 -29.23
CA ASP A 5 -19.98 31.34 -29.46
C ASP A 5 -18.85 30.30 -29.40
N HIS A 6 -17.59 30.72 -29.43
CA HIS A 6 -16.45 29.79 -29.37
C HIS A 6 -16.01 29.40 -27.95
N MET A 7 -16.62 29.96 -26.90
CA MET A 7 -16.31 29.58 -25.51
C MET A 7 -17.17 28.42 -24.98
N LEU A 8 -18.11 27.89 -25.78
CA LEU A 8 -19.00 26.79 -25.38
C LEU A 8 -18.56 25.41 -25.91
N THR A 9 -17.30 25.22 -26.29
CA THR A 9 -16.86 23.91 -26.82
C THR A 9 -15.44 23.51 -26.39
N ASP A 10 -14.96 24.00 -25.25
CA ASP A 10 -13.72 23.47 -24.65
C ASP A 10 -14.07 22.56 -23.47
N PRO A 11 -14.06 21.22 -23.64
CA PRO A 11 -14.34 20.30 -22.55
C PRO A 11 -13.04 19.95 -21.82
N LEU A 12 -12.48 20.85 -20.99
CA LEU A 12 -11.58 20.47 -19.90
C LEU A 12 -11.51 21.60 -18.85
N GLU A 13 -12.23 21.41 -17.75
CA GLU A 13 -11.80 21.75 -16.38
C GLU A 13 -12.73 20.96 -15.45
N LEU A 14 -12.36 19.70 -15.15
CA LEU A 14 -12.92 18.99 -14.01
C LEU A 14 -12.42 19.72 -12.75
N GLY A 15 -13.17 20.73 -12.33
CA GLY A 15 -13.02 21.33 -11.02
C GLY A 15 -13.12 20.25 -9.92
N PRO A 16 -12.52 20.48 -8.74
CA PRO A 16 -12.49 19.48 -7.68
C PRO A 16 -13.92 19.12 -7.28
N CYS A 17 -14.24 17.83 -7.33
CA CYS A 17 -15.53 17.30 -6.92
C CYS A 17 -15.83 17.73 -5.48
N GLY A 18 -16.75 18.68 -5.35
CA GLY A 18 -17.43 18.96 -4.10
C GLY A 18 -18.69 18.13 -4.02
N ASP A 19 -18.64 17.03 -3.27
CA ASP A 19 -19.79 16.36 -2.68
C ASP A 19 -19.31 15.74 -1.35
N GLY A 20 -20.00 16.04 -0.26
CA GLY A 20 -19.59 15.74 1.13
C GLY A 20 -19.68 14.26 1.54
N HIS A 21 -19.00 13.39 0.79
CA HIS A 21 -18.77 11.98 1.14
C HIS A 21 -17.35 11.63 0.69
N GLY A 22 -16.38 11.74 1.61
CA GLY A 22 -14.99 11.28 1.48
C GLY A 22 -14.44 11.25 0.06
N THR A 23 -14.08 12.41 -0.49
CA THR A 23 -13.28 12.47 -1.71
C THR A 23 -12.05 11.61 -1.46
N ARG A 24 -11.92 10.47 -2.14
CA ARG A 24 -10.80 9.54 -1.96
C ARG A 24 -9.55 10.24 -2.48
N ILE A 25 -8.88 10.98 -1.60
CA ILE A 25 -7.64 11.66 -1.93
C ILE A 25 -6.61 10.57 -2.21
N MET A 26 -5.97 10.64 -3.36
CA MET A 26 -4.90 9.73 -3.72
C MET A 26 -3.56 10.46 -3.65
N GLU A 27 -2.58 9.86 -2.99
CA GLU A 27 -1.21 10.34 -2.90
C GLU A 27 -0.32 9.67 -3.96
N ASP A 28 0.58 10.46 -4.56
CA ASP A 28 1.61 9.93 -5.44
C ASP A 28 2.78 9.39 -4.59
N CYS A 29 2.93 8.07 -4.55
CA CYS A 29 4.00 7.39 -3.82
C CYS A 29 5.06 6.82 -4.79
N LEU A 30 6.34 6.86 -4.41
CA LEU A 30 7.42 6.22 -5.17
C LEU A 30 7.80 4.88 -4.49
N LEU A 31 7.36 3.77 -5.08
CA LEU A 31 7.70 2.41 -4.62
C LEU A 31 8.70 1.77 -5.58
N GLY A 32 9.93 1.49 -5.11
CA GLY A 32 10.95 0.80 -5.91
C GLY A 32 11.30 1.51 -7.23
N GLY A 33 11.20 2.84 -7.28
CA GLY A 33 11.43 3.64 -8.50
C GLY A 33 10.21 3.78 -9.43
N THR A 34 9.06 3.21 -9.06
CA THR A 34 7.79 3.35 -9.80
C THR A 34 6.87 4.31 -9.07
N ARG A 35 6.28 5.28 -9.79
CA ARG A 35 5.23 6.16 -9.24
C ARG A 35 3.90 5.42 -9.25
N VAL A 36 3.28 5.28 -8.09
CA VAL A 36 1.98 4.67 -7.88
C VAL A 36 1.08 5.64 -7.13
N SER A 37 -0.21 5.66 -7.47
CA SER A 37 -1.20 6.47 -6.77
C SER A 37 -1.90 5.59 -5.74
N LEU A 38 -1.74 5.90 -4.46
CA LEU A 38 -2.31 5.16 -3.35
C LEU A 38 -3.39 6.02 -2.67
N PRO A 39 -4.46 5.43 -2.12
CA PRO A 39 -5.37 6.19 -1.25
C PRO A 39 -4.61 6.71 -0.03
N GLU A 40 -4.76 7.98 0.30
CA GLU A 40 -4.11 8.63 1.47
C GLU A 40 -4.34 7.83 2.76
N ASP A 41 -5.58 7.38 2.98
CA ASP A 41 -5.95 6.62 4.16
C ASP A 41 -5.21 5.28 4.31
N LEU A 42 -4.69 4.70 3.21
CA LEU A 42 -4.02 3.39 3.22
C LEU A 42 -2.74 3.41 4.07
N LEU A 43 -2.03 4.54 4.08
CA LEU A 43 -0.78 4.69 4.84
C LEU A 43 -1.00 5.45 6.16
N GLU A 44 -2.00 6.33 6.22
CA GLU A 44 -2.27 7.14 7.41
C GLU A 44 -3.05 6.41 8.51
N ASP A 45 -4.02 5.56 8.13
CA ASP A 45 -4.83 4.80 9.06
C ASP A 45 -4.18 3.44 9.36
N PRO A 46 -3.70 3.20 10.60
CA PRO A 46 -3.13 1.91 10.95
C PRO A 46 -4.10 0.75 10.77
N GLU A 47 -5.40 0.94 11.02
CA GLU A 47 -6.39 -0.14 10.89
C GLU A 47 -6.52 -0.56 9.42
N ILE A 48 -6.58 0.40 8.50
CA ILE A 48 -6.63 0.12 7.06
C ILE A 48 -5.31 -0.51 6.58
N PHE A 49 -4.16 0.03 7.03
CA PHE A 49 -2.86 -0.53 6.69
C PHE A 49 -2.74 -2.00 7.10
N PHE A 50 -3.13 -2.34 8.34
CA PHE A 50 -3.01 -3.72 8.84
C PHE A 50 -4.08 -4.66 8.28
N ASP A 51 -5.24 -4.16 7.87
CA ASP A 51 -6.24 -4.98 7.18
C ASP A 51 -5.72 -5.40 5.79
N VAL A 52 -5.12 -4.46 5.05
CA VAL A 52 -4.54 -4.71 3.73
C VAL A 52 -3.23 -5.50 3.82
N VAL A 53 -2.33 -5.13 4.71
CA VAL A 53 -1.02 -5.78 4.92
C VAL A 53 -1.15 -6.84 6.02
N SER A 54 -1.95 -7.86 5.71
CA SER A 54 -2.35 -8.93 6.62
C SER A 54 -1.97 -10.34 6.13
N LEU A 55 -2.03 -11.31 7.05
CA LEU A 55 -1.84 -12.72 6.72
C LEU A 55 -2.93 -13.24 5.78
N SER A 56 -4.17 -12.77 5.93
CA SER A 56 -5.29 -13.11 5.03
C SER A 56 -4.99 -12.65 3.62
N THR A 57 -4.53 -11.40 3.42
CA THR A 57 -4.11 -10.93 2.10
C THR A 57 -2.99 -11.81 1.52
N TRP A 58 -2.00 -12.16 2.34
CA TRP A 58 -0.91 -13.03 1.92
C TRP A 58 -1.39 -14.43 1.47
N GLN A 59 -2.33 -15.03 2.19
CA GLN A 59 -2.77 -16.40 1.93
C GLN A 59 -3.85 -16.50 0.85
N GLU A 60 -4.80 -15.56 0.84
CA GLU A 60 -6.06 -15.64 0.10
C GLU A 60 -6.07 -14.76 -1.16
N VAL A 61 -5.32 -13.65 -1.16
CA VAL A 61 -5.36 -12.66 -2.25
C VAL A 61 -4.14 -12.78 -3.17
N LEU A 62 -2.95 -12.99 -2.60
CA LEU A 62 -1.73 -13.10 -3.38
C LEU A 62 -1.62 -14.44 -4.10
N SER A 63 -1.29 -14.37 -5.40
CA SER A 63 -0.99 -15.54 -6.22
C SER A 63 0.35 -16.17 -5.80
N ASP A 64 0.56 -17.44 -6.14
CA ASP A 64 1.82 -18.15 -5.86
C ASP A 64 3.04 -17.40 -6.40
N SER A 65 2.98 -16.92 -7.65
CA SER A 65 4.06 -16.16 -8.27
C SER A 65 4.38 -14.84 -7.55
N GLN A 66 3.35 -14.18 -6.99
CA GLN A 66 3.54 -12.96 -6.21
C GLN A 66 4.18 -13.27 -4.86
N ARG A 67 3.76 -14.37 -4.21
CA ARG A 67 4.36 -14.84 -2.96
C ARG A 67 5.82 -15.25 -3.16
N GLU A 68 6.11 -16.00 -4.21
CA GLU A 68 7.48 -16.39 -4.57
C GLU A 68 8.36 -15.16 -4.79
N HIS A 69 7.84 -14.14 -5.49
CA HIS A 69 8.56 -12.89 -5.70
C HIS A 69 8.82 -12.15 -4.38
N LEU A 70 7.80 -12.03 -3.52
CA LEU A 70 7.94 -11.35 -2.22
C LEU A 70 8.88 -12.10 -1.27
N GLN A 71 8.92 -13.43 -1.33
CA GLN A 71 9.86 -14.26 -0.57
C GLN A 71 11.33 -13.99 -0.93
N GLN A 72 11.62 -13.45 -2.12
CA GLN A 72 12.99 -13.07 -2.48
C GLN A 72 13.52 -11.88 -1.65
N PHE A 73 12.63 -11.07 -1.08
CA PHE A 73 12.98 -9.95 -0.20
C PHE A 73 13.06 -10.34 1.28
N LEU A 74 12.61 -11.56 1.62
CA LEU A 74 12.73 -12.09 2.97
C LEU A 74 14.16 -12.61 3.22
N PRO A 75 14.57 -12.74 4.49
CA PRO A 75 15.85 -13.33 4.84
C PRO A 75 16.00 -14.73 4.22
N GLN A 76 17.17 -15.01 3.65
CA GLN A 76 17.52 -16.34 3.17
C GLN A 76 18.29 -17.09 4.25
N PHE A 77 17.84 -18.31 4.54
CA PHE A 77 18.42 -19.19 5.53
C PHE A 77 19.23 -20.31 4.86
N PRO A 78 20.36 -20.74 5.46
CA PRO A 78 21.22 -21.78 4.89
C PRO A 78 20.61 -23.18 4.93
N THR A 79 19.64 -23.42 5.82
CA THR A 79 18.96 -24.71 6.00
C THR A 79 17.47 -24.43 6.16
N ASP A 80 16.61 -25.30 5.62
CA ASP A 80 15.14 -25.24 5.77
C ASP A 80 14.52 -23.87 5.42
N ASN A 81 15.08 -23.20 4.40
CA ASN A 81 14.70 -21.83 4.03
C ASN A 81 13.20 -21.63 3.86
N VAL A 82 12.52 -22.56 3.19
CA VAL A 82 11.07 -22.45 2.92
C VAL A 82 10.26 -22.52 4.21
N GLU A 83 10.58 -23.46 5.10
CA GLU A 83 9.87 -23.61 6.37
C GLU A 83 10.13 -22.42 7.29
N GLN A 84 11.39 -22.00 7.42
CA GLN A 84 11.77 -20.85 8.24
C GLN A 84 11.16 -19.54 7.72
N GLN A 85 11.10 -19.35 6.40
CA GLN A 85 10.42 -18.19 5.81
C GLN A 85 8.92 -18.22 6.08
N ASN A 86 8.28 -19.39 6.02
CA ASN A 86 6.86 -19.50 6.31
C ASN A 86 6.56 -19.17 7.79
N GLU A 87 7.36 -19.67 8.73
CA GLU A 87 7.25 -19.27 10.15
C GLU A 87 7.49 -17.77 10.34
N LEU A 88 8.49 -17.20 9.65
CA LEU A 88 8.77 -15.78 9.70
C LEU A 88 7.60 -14.94 9.19
N ILE A 89 6.95 -15.36 8.10
CA ILE A 89 5.76 -14.68 7.56
C ILE A 89 4.62 -14.70 8.58
N LEU A 90 4.38 -15.84 9.22
CA LEU A 90 3.37 -15.96 10.27
C LEU A 90 3.68 -15.02 11.45
N ALA A 91 4.92 -15.01 11.93
CA ALA A 91 5.37 -14.13 13.00
C ALA A 91 5.31 -12.64 12.61
N LEU A 92 5.59 -12.33 11.34
CA LEU A 92 5.55 -10.96 10.81
C LEU A 92 4.13 -10.40 10.88
N PHE A 93 3.15 -11.13 10.38
CA PHE A 93 1.76 -10.70 10.35
C PHE A 93 1.01 -10.90 11.68
N SER A 94 1.49 -11.77 12.57
CA SER A 94 0.93 -11.92 13.94
C SER A 94 1.29 -10.75 14.86
N GLY A 95 2.20 -9.88 14.45
CA GLY A 95 2.65 -8.74 15.26
C GLY A 95 3.79 -9.09 16.23
N GLU A 96 4.48 -10.22 16.04
CA GLU A 96 5.60 -10.60 16.90
C GLU A 96 6.76 -9.60 16.84
N ASN A 97 7.54 -9.57 17.92
CA ASN A 97 8.68 -8.69 18.06
C ASN A 97 9.93 -9.33 17.43
N PHE A 98 10.51 -8.66 16.44
CA PHE A 98 11.75 -9.08 15.79
C PHE A 98 12.95 -8.38 16.39
N ARG A 99 12.90 -7.05 16.43
CA ARG A 99 14.00 -6.22 16.96
C ARG A 99 13.46 -4.87 17.44
N PHE A 100 13.11 -4.83 18.72
CA PHE A 100 12.48 -3.67 19.37
C PHE A 100 11.12 -3.28 18.78
N GLY A 101 10.38 -4.28 18.31
CA GLY A 101 9.06 -4.13 17.74
C GLY A 101 8.86 -5.06 16.54
N ASN A 102 7.62 -5.08 16.07
CA ASN A 102 7.25 -5.74 14.84
C ASN A 102 7.59 -4.82 13.63
N PRO A 103 8.21 -5.34 12.56
CA PRO A 103 8.59 -4.54 11.40
C PRO A 103 7.43 -3.79 10.74
N LEU A 104 6.24 -4.40 10.64
CA LEU A 104 5.07 -3.75 10.02
C LEU A 104 4.58 -2.57 10.86
N HIS A 105 4.61 -2.70 12.19
CA HIS A 105 4.26 -1.60 13.09
C HIS A 105 5.26 -0.45 13.06
N ILE A 106 6.54 -0.76 12.88
CA ILE A 106 7.57 0.27 12.71
C ILE A 106 7.39 0.96 11.36
N ALA A 107 7.19 0.20 10.27
CA ALA A 107 6.95 0.75 8.94
C ALA A 107 5.71 1.65 8.90
N GLN A 108 4.60 1.21 9.49
CA GLN A 108 3.37 2.00 9.58
C GLN A 108 3.62 3.35 10.28
N LYS A 109 4.36 3.35 11.39
CA LYS A 109 4.73 4.60 12.07
C LYS A 109 5.64 5.50 11.25
N LEU A 110 6.52 4.92 10.42
CA LEU A 110 7.40 5.68 9.52
C LEU A 110 6.59 6.34 8.41
N PHE A 111 5.59 5.65 7.85
CA PHE A 111 4.71 6.24 6.83
C PHE A 111 3.89 7.39 7.40
N ARG A 112 3.43 7.28 8.65
CA ARG A 112 2.65 8.33 9.33
C ARG A 112 3.46 9.56 9.78
N GLY A 113 4.79 9.48 9.75
CA GLY A 113 5.70 10.50 10.26
C GLY A 113 6.56 11.18 9.19
N LEU A 114 6.26 10.93 7.91
CA LEU A 114 6.87 11.60 6.75
C LEU A 114 6.08 12.85 6.34
#